data_AF-A0A9E1WJX4-F1
#
_entry.id   AF-A0A9E1WJX4-F1
#
_cell.length_a   1.000
_cell.length_b   1.000
_cell.length_c   1.000
_cell.angle_alpha   90.00
_cell.angle_beta   90.00
_cell.angle_gamma   90.00
#
_symmetry.space_group_name_H-M   'P 1'
#
loop_
_entity.id
_entity.type
_entity.pdbx_description
1 polymer ?
#
loop_
_entity_poly.entity_id
_entity_poly.type
_entity_poly.pdbx_seq_one_letter_code
_entity_poly.pdbx_strand_id
1 'polypeptide(L)'
;MFEHDPSRSQKVPMRLLDGFSAYLQTDGCASYSAVSIIQPGCWDHVRRYFKDAHNAQPKAKKRKNNKPSKAGKLLSLINKLYIIEREIKEWSVDEKYQQRQEKSIPMLNQLKTIWKKANINFLKIA
;
A
#
# COMPACT_ATOMS: atom_id res chain seq x y z
N MET A 1 -20.94 -0.96 16.30
CA MET A 1 -20.61 0.22 17.13
C MET A 1 -19.48 0.98 16.44
N PHE A 2 -19.57 2.30 16.34
CA PHE A 2 -18.55 3.15 15.71
C PHE A 2 -18.06 4.15 16.76
N GLU A 3 -16.75 4.17 17.03
CA GLU A 3 -16.13 5.12 17.94
C GLU A 3 -15.30 6.13 17.15
N HIS A 4 -15.58 7.42 17.37
CA HIS A 4 -14.85 8.53 16.76
C HIS A 4 -14.11 9.31 17.83
N ASP A 5 -12.84 9.61 17.56
CA ASP A 5 -12.03 10.52 18.37
C ASP A 5 -11.38 11.56 17.44
N PRO A 6 -11.54 12.88 17.71
CA PRO A 6 -10.95 13.92 16.87
C PRO A 6 -9.41 13.97 16.95
N SER A 7 -8.81 13.32 17.96
CA SER A 7 -7.37 13.31 18.17
C SER A 7 -6.68 12.24 17.31
N ARG A 8 -5.53 12.60 16.73
CA ARG A 8 -4.59 11.65 16.10
C ARG A 8 -3.48 11.20 17.05
N SER A 9 -3.65 11.40 18.36
CA SER A 9 -2.68 10.97 19.38
C SER A 9 -2.57 9.45 19.43
N GLN A 10 -1.39 8.94 19.79
CA GLN A 10 -1.15 7.52 20.09
C GLN A 10 -2.05 6.98 21.21
N LYS A 11 -2.54 7.85 22.12
CA LYS A 11 -3.47 7.45 23.19
C LYS A 11 -4.78 6.86 22.65
N VAL A 12 -5.21 7.31 21.47
CA VAL A 12 -6.46 6.86 20.85
C VAL A 12 -6.40 5.39 20.44
N PRO A 13 -5.47 4.95 19.56
CA PRO A 13 -5.37 3.53 19.20
C PRO A 13 -5.02 2.64 20.39
N MET A 14 -4.25 3.13 21.38
CA MET A 14 -3.98 2.36 22.60
C MET A 14 -5.26 2.01 23.37
N ARG A 15 -6.19 2.96 23.50
CA ARG A 15 -7.48 2.73 24.15
C ARG A 15 -8.40 1.86 23.29
N LEU A 16 -8.51 2.17 22.00
CA LEU A 16 -9.46 1.51 21.09
C LEU A 16 -9.08 0.07 20.74
N LEU A 17 -7.79 -0.25 20.76
CA LEU A 17 -7.25 -1.55 20.37
C LEU A 17 -6.67 -2.30 21.58
N ASP A 18 -7.06 -1.93 22.80
CA ASP A 18 -6.64 -2.64 24.00
C ASP A 18 -7.07 -4.11 23.93
N GLY A 19 -6.12 -5.01 24.22
CA GLY A 19 -6.30 -6.46 24.07
C GLY A 19 -6.40 -6.99 22.63
N PHE A 20 -6.41 -6.14 21.60
CA PHE A 20 -6.44 -6.60 20.20
C PHE A 20 -5.03 -6.98 19.72
N SER A 21 -4.86 -8.23 19.25
CA SER A 21 -3.61 -8.71 18.67
C SER A 21 -3.87 -9.59 17.45
N ALA A 22 -3.96 -8.95 16.28
CA ALA A 22 -4.11 -9.62 14.99
C ALA A 22 -3.71 -8.66 13.85
N TYR A 23 -4.14 -8.97 12.62
CA TYR A 23 -3.98 -8.12 11.46
C TYR A 23 -4.97 -6.94 11.51
N LEU A 24 -4.46 -5.71 11.40
CA LEU A 24 -5.26 -4.50 11.27
C LEU A 24 -4.72 -3.62 10.15
N GLN A 25 -5.49 -3.52 9.06
CA GLN A 25 -5.19 -2.61 7.96
C GLN A 25 -5.61 -1.18 8.34
N THR A 26 -4.67 -0.24 8.28
CA THR A 26 -4.93 1.18 8.56
C THR A 26 -4.53 2.06 7.38
N ASP A 27 -4.77 3.37 7.49
CA ASP A 27 -4.28 4.38 6.55
C ASP A 27 -2.78 4.65 6.68
N GLY A 28 -2.08 3.97 7.60
CA GLY A 28 -0.67 4.18 7.89
C GLY A 28 -0.40 5.37 8.81
N CYS A 29 -1.39 5.86 9.56
CA CYS A 29 -1.17 6.93 10.54
C CYS A 29 -0.13 6.51 11.60
N ALA A 30 0.80 7.42 11.91
CA ALA A 30 1.90 7.17 12.85
C ALA A 30 1.42 6.84 14.28
N SER A 31 0.18 7.20 14.65
CA SER A 31 -0.39 6.90 15.96
C SER A 31 -0.50 5.39 16.23
N TYR A 32 -0.71 4.58 15.19
CA TYR A 32 -0.78 3.13 15.30
C TYR A 32 0.59 2.48 15.61
N SER A 33 1.69 3.24 15.66
CA SER A 33 2.99 2.71 16.09
C SER A 33 3.04 2.36 17.59
N ALA A 34 2.10 2.88 18.38
CA ALA A 34 2.02 2.65 19.83
C ALA A 34 1.28 1.36 20.23
N VAL A 35 0.76 0.60 19.26
CA VAL A 35 0.02 -0.64 19.53
C VAL A 35 0.67 -1.84 18.83
N SER A 36 0.59 -3.00 19.47
CA SER A 36 1.19 -4.24 18.98
C SER A 36 0.23 -4.98 18.04
N ILE A 37 0.25 -4.59 16.76
CA ILE A 37 -0.61 -5.14 15.70
C ILE A 37 0.22 -5.48 14.46
N ILE A 38 -0.25 -6.43 13.66
CA ILE A 38 0.29 -6.68 12.34
C ILE A 38 -0.38 -5.71 11.38
N GLN A 39 0.37 -4.80 10.78
CA GLN A 39 -0.16 -3.73 9.92
C GLN A 39 0.05 -4.08 8.44
N PRO A 40 -0.88 -4.80 7.78
CA PRO A 40 -0.85 -4.89 6.33
C PRO A 40 -1.02 -3.49 5.73
N GLY A 41 -0.15 -3.13 4.80
CA GLY A 41 -0.24 -1.84 4.10
C GLY A 41 -1.51 -1.73 3.25
N CYS A 42 -2.09 -0.54 3.15
CA CYS A 42 -3.27 -0.28 2.32
C CYS A 42 -2.89 0.17 0.90
N TRP A 43 -3.15 -0.66 -0.12
CA TRP A 43 -2.82 -0.35 -1.52
C TRP A 43 -3.45 0.94 -2.06
N ASP A 44 -4.63 1.33 -1.57
CA ASP A 44 -5.26 2.58 -1.98
C ASP A 44 -4.49 3.81 -1.50
N HIS A 45 -3.98 3.77 -0.27
CA HIS A 45 -3.14 4.84 0.28
C HIS A 45 -1.80 4.92 -0.46
N VAL A 46 -1.19 3.76 -0.75
CA VAL A 46 0.04 3.67 -1.57
C VAL A 46 -0.18 4.27 -2.95
N ARG A 47 -1.27 3.88 -3.62
CA ARG A 47 -1.63 4.38 -4.94
C ARG A 47 -1.85 5.89 -4.93
N ARG A 48 -2.55 6.42 -3.92
CA ARG A 48 -2.77 7.86 -3.77
C ARG A 48 -1.45 8.62 -3.66
N TYR A 49 -0.55 8.16 -2.79
CA TYR A 49 0.77 8.75 -2.63
C TYR A 49 1.56 8.82 -3.94
N PHE A 50 1.61 7.72 -4.72
CA PHE A 50 2.31 7.72 -6.00
C PHE A 50 1.59 8.51 -7.09
N LYS A 51 0.26 8.61 -7.04
CA LYS A 51 -0.51 9.48 -7.95
C LYS A 51 -0.17 10.94 -7.71
N ASP A 52 -0.09 11.37 -6.46
CA ASP A 52 0.27 12.74 -6.10
C ASP A 52 1.72 13.05 -6.52
N ALA A 53 2.65 12.13 -6.26
CA ALA A 53 4.03 12.25 -6.71
C ALA A 53 4.16 12.29 -8.25
N HIS A 54 3.34 11.54 -8.99
CA HIS A 54 3.30 11.59 -10.44
C HIS A 54 2.75 12.92 -10.96
N ASN A 55 1.72 13.46 -10.29
CA ASN A 55 1.09 14.72 -10.65
C ASN A 55 2.03 15.91 -10.44
N ALA A 56 2.78 15.92 -9.33
CA ALA A 56 3.72 16.97 -8.96
C ALA A 56 4.95 17.11 -9.89
N GLN A 57 5.16 16.20 -10.85
CA GLN A 57 6.31 16.28 -11.75
C GLN A 57 6.20 17.47 -12.72
N PRO A 58 7.31 18.22 -12.96
CA PRO A 58 7.33 19.30 -13.93
C PRO A 58 6.90 18.85 -15.32
N LYS A 59 6.02 19.62 -15.98
CA LYS A 59 5.47 19.28 -17.32
C LYS A 59 6.56 19.01 -18.36
N ALA A 60 7.69 19.72 -18.29
CA ALA A 60 8.86 19.51 -19.16
C ALA A 60 9.51 18.12 -18.99
N LYS A 61 9.48 17.53 -17.78
CA LYS A 61 10.00 16.18 -17.51
C LYS A 61 9.01 15.08 -17.92
N LYS A 62 7.70 15.35 -17.97
CA LYS A 62 6.68 14.39 -18.44
C LYS A 62 6.81 14.09 -19.94
N ARG A 63 7.28 15.05 -20.75
CA ARG A 63 7.34 14.94 -22.22
C ARG A 63 8.72 14.53 -22.78
N LYS A 64 9.81 14.74 -22.04
CA LYS A 64 11.16 14.72 -22.64
C LYS A 64 11.63 13.37 -23.19
N ASN A 65 11.19 12.22 -22.66
CA ASN A 65 11.84 10.94 -22.94
C ASN A 65 10.91 9.76 -23.33
N ASN A 66 9.59 9.97 -23.48
CA ASN A 66 8.57 8.91 -23.69
C ASN A 66 8.63 7.70 -22.72
N LYS A 67 9.45 7.78 -21.66
CA LYS A 67 9.66 6.74 -20.66
C LYS A 67 8.80 7.05 -19.43
N PRO A 68 8.08 6.06 -18.89
CA PRO A 68 7.27 6.28 -17.69
C PRO A 68 8.18 6.65 -16.51
N SER A 69 7.78 7.69 -15.78
CA SER A 69 8.43 8.09 -14.52
C SER A 69 8.44 6.95 -13.50
N LYS A 70 9.30 7.01 -12.47
CA LYS A 70 9.30 6.00 -11.39
C LYS A 70 7.91 5.83 -10.76
N ALA A 71 7.24 6.93 -10.45
CA ALA A 71 5.87 6.93 -9.94
C ALA A 71 4.88 6.29 -10.94
N GLY A 72 5.01 6.59 -12.24
CA GLY A 72 4.20 5.96 -13.29
C GLY A 72 4.42 4.44 -13.41
N LYS A 73 5.67 3.97 -13.28
CA LYS A 73 5.97 2.53 -13.24
C LYS A 73 5.34 1.84 -12.03
N LEU A 74 5.43 2.46 -10.85
CA LEU A 74 4.82 1.94 -9.62
C LEU A 74 3.29 1.89 -9.73
N LEU A 75 2.66 2.95 -10.24
CA LEU A 75 1.21 2.97 -10.50
C LEU A 75 0.77 1.87 -11.46
N SER A 76 1.56 1.59 -12.50
CA SER A 76 1.28 0.48 -13.43
C SER A 76 1.34 -0.88 -12.73
N LEU A 77 2.32 -1.12 -11.86
CA LEU A 77 2.42 -2.36 -11.08
C LEU A 77 1.26 -2.52 -10.11
N ILE A 78 0.88 -1.46 -9.38
CA ILE A 78 -0.30 -1.48 -8.49
C ILE A 78 -1.58 -1.77 -9.29
N ASN A 79 -1.74 -1.18 -10.46
CA ASN A 79 -2.89 -1.44 -11.32
C ASN A 79 -2.98 -2.92 -11.75
N LYS A 80 -1.84 -3.57 -12.00
CA LYS A 80 -1.81 -5.00 -12.31
C LYS A 80 -2.22 -5.86 -11.12
N LEU A 81 -1.85 -5.49 -9.89
CA LEU A 81 -2.39 -6.14 -8.68
C LEU A 81 -3.92 -6.02 -8.62
N TYR A 82 -4.49 -4.84 -8.93
CA TYR A 82 -5.93 -4.65 -8.96
C TYR A 82 -6.64 -5.40 -10.09
N ILE A 83 -5.94 -5.68 -11.19
CA ILE A 83 -6.46 -6.55 -12.26
C ILE A 83 -6.54 -7.99 -11.72
N ILE A 84 -5.46 -8.50 -11.13
CA ILE A 84 -5.43 -9.86 -10.56
C ILE A 84 -6.57 -10.05 -9.54
N GLU A 85 -6.73 -9.12 -8.59
CA GLU A 85 -7.79 -9.22 -7.57
C GLU A 85 -9.21 -9.17 -8.15
N ARG A 86 -9.41 -8.46 -9.28
CA ARG A 86 -10.70 -8.46 -9.98
C ARG A 86 -10.96 -9.79 -10.70
N GLU A 87 -9.95 -10.38 -11.29
CA GLU A 87 -10.05 -11.67 -12.00
C GLU A 87 -10.39 -12.82 -11.04
N ILE A 88 -9.80 -12.82 -9.85
CA ILE A 88 -10.01 -13.89 -8.86
C ILE A 88 -11.11 -13.60 -7.84
N LYS A 89 -11.89 -12.52 -8.02
CA LYS A 89 -12.84 -12.02 -7.01
C LYS A 89 -13.80 -13.10 -6.48
N GLU A 90 -14.30 -13.94 -7.37
CA GLU A 90 -15.30 -14.99 -7.06
C GLU A 90 -14.70 -16.38 -6.85
N TRP A 91 -13.37 -16.50 -6.86
CA TRP A 91 -12.69 -17.79 -6.64
C TRP A 91 -12.71 -18.21 -5.17
N SER A 92 -12.41 -19.49 -4.91
CA SER A 92 -12.24 -19.99 -3.55
C SER A 92 -11.03 -19.36 -2.86
N VAL A 93 -10.96 -19.48 -1.54
CA VAL A 93 -9.86 -18.93 -0.73
C VAL A 93 -8.51 -19.52 -1.15
N ASP A 94 -8.46 -20.83 -1.38
CA ASP A 94 -7.23 -21.53 -1.75
C ASP A 94 -6.77 -21.14 -3.16
N GLU A 95 -7.68 -21.06 -4.13
CA GLU A 95 -7.36 -20.61 -5.49
C GLU A 95 -6.89 -19.15 -5.51
N LYS A 96 -7.53 -18.29 -4.71
CA LYS A 96 -7.07 -16.89 -4.53
C LYS A 96 -5.66 -16.84 -3.97
N TYR A 97 -5.37 -17.68 -2.97
CA TYR A 97 -4.05 -17.74 -2.37
C TYR A 97 -3.01 -18.18 -3.41
N GLN A 98 -3.25 -19.27 -4.13
CA GLN A 98 -2.34 -19.75 -5.18
C GLN A 98 -2.11 -18.69 -6.26
N GLN A 99 -3.17 -18.07 -6.77
CA GLN A 99 -3.03 -17.01 -7.78
C GLN A 99 -2.19 -15.83 -7.26
N ARG A 100 -2.36 -15.44 -6.00
CA ARG A 100 -1.55 -14.38 -5.39
C ARG A 100 -0.09 -14.79 -5.29
N GLN A 101 0.21 -16.04 -4.94
CA GLN A 101 1.59 -16.54 -4.93
C GLN A 101 2.21 -16.49 -6.33
N GLU A 102 1.49 -16.94 -7.35
CA GLU A 102 2.01 -17.03 -8.72
C GLU A 102 2.12 -15.68 -9.41
N LYS A 103 1.10 -14.83 -9.27
CA LYS A 103 0.98 -13.59 -10.05
C LYS A 103 1.29 -12.34 -9.25
N SER A 104 0.81 -12.24 -8.01
CA SER A 104 0.96 -11.03 -7.20
C SER A 104 2.38 -10.91 -6.60
N ILE A 105 2.95 -11.99 -6.07
CA ILE A 105 4.28 -11.97 -5.44
C ILE A 105 5.39 -11.46 -6.38
N PRO A 106 5.49 -11.90 -7.66
CA PRO A 106 6.48 -11.33 -8.59
C PRO A 106 6.34 -9.82 -8.76
N MET A 107 5.11 -9.29 -8.80
CA MET A 107 4.86 -7.84 -8.90
C MET A 107 5.34 -7.11 -7.65
N LEU A 108 5.06 -7.67 -6.47
CA LEU A 108 5.49 -7.13 -5.18
C LEU A 108 7.01 -7.11 -5.06
N ASN A 109 7.69 -8.16 -5.55
CA ASN A 109 9.15 -8.20 -5.60
C ASN A 109 9.74 -7.15 -6.54
N GLN A 110 9.10 -6.90 -7.69
CA GLN A 110 9.47 -5.80 -8.59
C GLN A 110 9.26 -4.43 -7.92
N LEU A 111 8.12 -4.22 -7.26
CA LEU A 111 7.85 -3.01 -6.48
C LEU A 111 8.94 -2.78 -5.42
N LYS A 112 9.25 -3.80 -4.61
CA LYS A 112 10.30 -3.77 -3.58
C LYS A 112 11.67 -3.40 -4.17
N THR A 113 12.00 -3.94 -5.35
CA THR A 113 13.26 -3.64 -6.03
C THR A 113 13.34 -2.17 -6.49
N ILE A 114 12.27 -1.66 -7.10
CA ILE A 114 12.20 -0.25 -7.53
C ILE A 114 12.30 0.67 -6.31
N TRP A 115 11.65 0.29 -5.22
CA TRP A 115 11.62 1.04 -3.97
C TRP A 115 13.01 1.13 -3.33
N LYS A 116 13.72 0.00 -3.16
CA LYS A 116 15.11 -0.03 -2.66
C LYS A 116 16.03 0.84 -3.50
N LYS A 117 15.94 0.76 -4.82
CA LYS A 117 16.74 1.59 -5.75
C LYS A 117 16.41 3.09 -5.68
N ALA A 118 15.27 3.46 -5.13
CA ALA A 118 14.84 4.85 -5.00
C ALA A 118 15.20 5.47 -3.63
N ASN A 119 15.77 4.69 -2.71
CA ASN A 119 16.10 5.11 -1.34
C ASN A 119 14.92 5.79 -0.60
N ILE A 120 13.70 5.35 -0.89
CA ILE A 120 12.49 5.84 -0.22
C ILE A 120 12.33 5.02 1.06
N ASN A 121 12.29 5.66 2.23
CA ASN A 121 12.15 4.98 3.51
C ASN A 121 10.88 4.11 3.55
N PHE A 122 11.07 2.83 3.85
CA PHE A 122 10.03 1.81 4.00
C PHE A 122 9.38 1.96 5.38
N LEU A 123 8.70 3.07 5.64
CA LEU A 123 7.86 3.15 6.84
C LEU A 123 6.58 2.35 6.56
N LYS A 124 6.66 1.06 6.89
CA LYS A 124 5.53 0.13 7.14
C LYS A 124 4.40 0.16 6.10
N ILE A 125 4.71 -0.22 4.87
CA ILE A 125 3.69 -0.54 3.88
C ILE A 125 4.10 -1.82 3.14
N ALA A 126 4.07 -2.94 3.87
CA ALA A 126 3.73 -4.28 3.41
C ALA A 126 3.72 -5.18 4.64
#